data_AF-A0A2G8JDL1-F1
#
_entry.id   AF-A0A2G8JDL1-F1
#
_cell.length_a   1.000
_cell.length_b   1.000
_cell.length_c   1.000
_cell.angle_alpha   90.00
_cell.angle_beta   90.00
_cell.angle_gamma   90.00
#
_symmetry.space_group_name_H-M   'P 1'
#
loop_
_entity.id
_entity.type
_entity.pdbx_description
1 polymer ?
#
loop_
_entity_poly.entity_id
_entity_poly.type
_entity_poly.pdbx_seq_one_letter_code
_entity_poly.pdbx_strand_id
1 'polypeptide(L)'
;MRTTTYYYLLNLAIADITIAVFNEWLWLWQSLTNNWIFGSFMCKICSFVQGVSVQVSILTLTVVAGDRCFAIVYPLQSRVVKSSGALVIFAIFLVWAVAIGLNIPLIFLSKYISHVWPGDGVLQVWACM
;
A
#
# COMPACT_ATOMS: atom_id res chain seq x y z
N MET A 1 -12.11 23.16 -5.83
CA MET A 1 -10.70 23.03 -5.36
C MET A 1 -10.59 22.30 -4.02
N ARG A 2 -11.40 22.61 -2.99
CA ARG A 2 -11.34 21.91 -1.69
C ARG A 2 -11.85 20.47 -1.74
N THR A 3 -13.04 20.23 -2.29
CA THR A 3 -13.69 18.91 -2.32
C THR A 3 -12.89 17.81 -3.01
N THR A 4 -12.37 18.06 -4.22
CA THR A 4 -11.55 17.11 -4.99
C THR A 4 -10.31 16.64 -4.23
N THR A 5 -9.62 17.56 -3.55
CA THR A 5 -8.39 17.25 -2.80
C THR A 5 -8.68 16.38 -1.58
N TYR A 6 -9.82 16.61 -0.91
CA TYR A 6 -10.21 15.81 0.26
C TYR A 6 -10.43 14.33 -0.08
N TYR A 7 -10.91 14.01 -1.28
CA TYR A 7 -11.04 12.61 -1.71
C TYR A 7 -9.68 11.91 -1.86
N TYR A 8 -8.68 12.59 -2.42
CA TYR A 8 -7.32 12.03 -2.52
C TYR A 8 -6.66 11.87 -1.15
N LEU A 9 -6.85 12.84 -0.26
CA LEU A 9 -6.36 12.76 1.12
C LEU A 9 -7.03 11.61 1.89
N LEU A 10 -8.33 11.40 1.69
CA LEU A 10 -9.04 10.27 2.30
C LEU A 10 -8.53 8.94 1.75
N ASN A 11 -8.30 8.83 0.44
CA ASN A 11 -7.71 7.62 -0.16
C ASN A 11 -6.33 7.30 0.42
N LEU A 12 -5.49 8.33 0.59
CA LEU A 12 -4.17 8.19 1.22
C LEU A 12 -4.28 7.72 2.67
N ALA A 13 -5.15 8.36 3.46
CA ALA A 13 -5.36 7.98 4.86
C ALA A 13 -5.86 6.54 5.01
N ILE A 14 -6.74 6.08 4.12
CA ILE A 14 -7.22 4.68 4.11
C ILE A 14 -6.07 3.72 3.81
N ALA A 15 -5.20 4.04 2.84
CA ALA A 15 -4.03 3.21 2.51
C ALA A 15 -3.05 3.12 3.68
N ASP A 16 -2.75 4.24 4.34
CA ASP A 16 -1.85 4.29 5.50
C ASP A 16 -2.41 3.55 6.71
N ILE A 17 -3.70 3.73 7.02
CA ILE A 17 -4.37 2.97 8.10
C ILE A 17 -4.36 1.47 7.80
N THR A 18 -4.55 1.07 6.54
CA THR A 18 -4.50 -0.34 6.14
C THR A 18 -3.11 -0.92 6.40
N ILE A 19 -2.03 -0.20 6.07
CA ILE A 19 -0.66 -0.64 6.42
C ILE A 19 -0.50 -0.75 7.94
N ALA A 20 -0.92 0.28 8.69
CA ALA A 20 -0.74 0.33 10.13
C ALA A 20 -1.44 -0.83 10.85
N VAL A 21 -2.65 -1.19 10.42
CA VAL A 21 -3.43 -2.25 11.05
C VAL A 21 -2.93 -3.65 10.64
N PHE A 22 -2.61 -3.85 9.36
CA PHE A 22 -2.29 -5.19 8.85
C PHE A 22 -0.80 -5.54 8.89
N ASN A 23 0.10 -4.59 8.61
CA ASN A 23 1.53 -4.88 8.50
C ASN A 23 2.29 -4.50 9.76
N GLU A 24 2.13 -3.27 10.24
CA GLU A 24 2.93 -2.75 11.35
C GLU A 24 2.67 -3.52 12.66
N TRP A 25 1.42 -3.89 12.94
CA TRP A 25 1.09 -4.69 14.12
C TRP A 25 1.77 -6.07 14.12
N LEU A 26 1.80 -6.74 12.97
CA LEU A 26 2.41 -8.07 12.84
C LEU A 26 3.94 -7.98 12.91
N TRP A 27 4.53 -6.94 12.31
CA TRP A 27 5.96 -6.68 12.42
C TRP A 27 6.38 -6.39 13.87
N LEU A 28 5.60 -5.59 14.58
CA LEU A 28 5.81 -5.30 16.00
C LEU A 28 5.71 -6.58 16.85
N TRP A 29 4.71 -7.42 16.60
CA TRP A 29 4.59 -8.72 17.27
C TRP A 29 5.83 -9.59 17.04
N GLN A 30 6.26 -9.71 15.78
CA GLN A 30 7.44 -10.48 15.40
C GLN A 30 8.70 -9.91 16.06
N SER A 31 8.84 -8.58 16.13
CA SER A 31 9.99 -7.93 16.78
C SER A 31 10.03 -8.15 18.29
N LEU A 32 8.88 -8.28 18.96
CA LEU A 32 8.80 -8.48 20.41
C LEU A 32 8.99 -9.95 20.81
N THR A 33 8.39 -10.87 20.05
CA THR A 33 8.41 -12.31 20.38
C THR A 33 9.51 -13.08 19.65
N ASN A 34 10.18 -12.47 18.66
CA ASN A 34 11.11 -13.12 17.72
C ASN A 34 10.55 -14.38 17.05
N ASN A 35 9.22 -14.56 17.07
CA ASN A 35 8.53 -15.74 16.60
C ASN A 35 7.36 -15.34 15.69
N TRP A 36 7.29 -15.99 14.53
CA TRP A 36 6.18 -15.81 13.58
C TRP A 36 5.24 -17.02 13.64
N ILE A 37 4.08 -16.82 14.26
CA ILE A 37 3.07 -17.87 14.45
C ILE A 37 1.98 -17.88 13.37
N PHE A 38 1.97 -16.87 12.49
CA PHE A 38 0.90 -16.63 11.51
C PHE A 38 1.03 -17.45 10.22
N GLY A 39 2.11 -18.23 10.07
CA GLY A 39 2.37 -19.11 8.93
C GLY A 39 2.69 -18.37 7.61
N SER A 40 2.81 -19.14 6.53
CA SER A 40 3.21 -18.62 5.21
C SER A 40 2.13 -17.80 4.51
N PHE A 41 0.86 -18.06 4.80
CA PHE A 41 -0.27 -17.34 4.19
C PHE A 41 -0.28 -15.86 4.58
N MET A 42 -0.13 -15.55 5.87
CA MET A 42 -0.07 -14.17 6.34
C MET A 42 1.17 -13.44 5.83
N CYS A 43 2.32 -14.11 5.75
CA CYS A 43 3.54 -13.53 5.19
C CYS A 43 3.32 -13.01 3.75
N LYS A 44 2.72 -13.83 2.88
CA LYS A 44 2.43 -13.44 1.49
C LYS A 44 1.42 -12.28 1.39
N ILE A 45 0.37 -12.31 2.22
CA ILE A 45 -0.64 -11.26 2.24
C ILE A 45 -0.05 -9.94 2.74
N CYS A 46 0.76 -9.97 3.80
CA CYS A 46 1.42 -8.79 4.34
C CYS A 46 2.30 -8.12 3.29
N SER A 47 3.21 -8.87 2.64
CA SER A 47 4.06 -8.36 1.57
C SER A 47 3.26 -7.79 0.40
N PHE A 48 2.17 -8.46 0.00
CA PHE A 48 1.29 -7.97 -1.06
C PHE A 48 0.57 -6.68 -0.67
N VAL A 49 -0.07 -6.63 0.50
CA VAL A 49 -0.79 -5.45 0.99
C VAL A 49 0.15 -4.28 1.19
N GLN A 50 1.37 -4.51 1.71
CA GLN A 50 2.38 -3.48 1.87
C GLN A 50 2.78 -2.90 0.51
N GLY A 51 3.10 -3.75 -0.47
CA GLY A 51 3.46 -3.31 -1.82
C GLY A 51 2.35 -2.52 -2.50
N VAL A 52 1.11 -3.02 -2.44
CA VAL A 52 -0.07 -2.34 -3.00
C VAL A 52 -0.25 -0.97 -2.35
N SER A 53 -0.25 -0.87 -1.03
CA SER A 53 -0.50 0.39 -0.35
C SER A 53 0.59 1.44 -0.62
N VAL A 54 1.87 1.06 -0.63
CA VAL A 54 2.97 1.98 -1.00
C VAL A 54 2.79 2.48 -2.43
N GLN A 55 2.46 1.59 -3.36
CA GLN A 55 2.23 1.95 -4.76
C GLN A 55 1.01 2.89 -4.90
N VAL A 56 -0.10 2.60 -4.20
CA VAL A 56 -1.30 3.45 -4.17
C VAL A 56 -0.95 4.85 -3.67
N SER A 57 -0.14 4.96 -2.60
CA SER A 57 0.27 6.26 -2.06
C SER A 57 1.09 7.07 -3.05
N ILE A 58 2.11 6.47 -3.68
CA ILE A 58 2.96 7.15 -4.68
C ILE A 58 2.13 7.58 -5.91
N LEU A 59 1.27 6.69 -6.43
CA LEU A 59 0.41 7.00 -7.57
C LEU A 59 -0.59 8.11 -7.23
N THR A 60 -1.19 8.07 -6.03
CA THR A 60 -2.12 9.12 -5.56
C THR A 60 -1.40 10.46 -5.45
N LEU A 61 -0.19 10.50 -4.87
CA LEU A 61 0.62 11.71 -4.78
C LEU A 61 1.00 12.25 -6.17
N THR A 62 1.29 11.36 -7.11
CA THR A 62 1.60 11.72 -8.51
C THR A 62 0.39 12.37 -9.19
N VAL A 63 -0.82 11.82 -9.02
CA VAL A 63 -2.06 12.40 -9.54
C VAL A 63 -2.32 13.78 -8.91
N VAL A 64 -2.13 13.92 -7.60
CA VAL A 64 -2.29 15.20 -6.91
C VAL A 64 -1.28 16.23 -7.43
N ALA A 65 -0.02 15.86 -7.58
CA ALA A 65 1.02 16.73 -8.14
C ALA A 65 0.67 17.15 -9.59
N GLY A 66 0.19 16.21 -10.41
CA GLY A 66 -0.28 16.46 -11.77
C GLY A 66 -1.42 17.48 -11.81
N ASP A 67 -2.45 17.35 -10.98
CA ASP A 67 -3.57 18.32 -10.89
C ASP A 67 -3.06 19.72 -10.53
N ARG A 68 -2.08 19.82 -9.62
CA ARG A 68 -1.49 21.09 -9.20
C ARG A 68 -0.67 21.73 -10.32
N CYS A 69 0.18 20.96 -10.99
CA CYS A 69 0.95 21.44 -12.13
C CYS A 69 0.05 21.90 -13.27
N PHE A 70 -0.97 21.10 -13.62
CA PHE A 70 -1.92 21.45 -14.69
C PHE A 70 -2.72 22.71 -14.34
N ALA A 71 -3.12 22.87 -13.07
CA ALA A 71 -3.82 24.06 -12.63
C ALA A 71 -2.99 25.34 -12.69
N ILE A 72 -1.66 25.24 -12.52
CA ILE A 72 -0.73 26.38 -12.63
C ILE A 72 -0.48 26.74 -14.09
N VAL A 73 -0.24 25.74 -14.95
CA VAL A 73 0.10 25.97 -16.37
C VAL A 73 -1.12 26.36 -17.21
N TYR A 74 -2.30 25.77 -16.94
CA TYR A 74 -3.53 25.96 -17.72
C TYR A 74 -4.72 26.43 -16.85
N PRO A 75 -4.69 27.68 -16.35
CA PRO A 75 -5.66 28.17 -15.36
C PRO A 75 -7.11 28.19 -15.85
N LEU A 76 -7.36 28.45 -17.14
CA LEU A 76 -8.71 28.50 -17.72
C LEU A 76 -9.35 27.12 -17.91
N GLN A 77 -8.57 26.11 -18.31
CA GLN A 77 -9.04 24.73 -18.52
C GLN A 77 -9.20 23.97 -17.19
N SER A 78 -8.36 24.26 -16.21
CA SER A 78 -8.41 23.74 -14.84
C SER A 78 -9.77 23.94 -14.15
N ARG A 79 -10.48 25.03 -14.47
CA ARG A 79 -11.78 25.35 -13.88
C ARG A 79 -12.90 24.42 -14.36
N VAL A 80 -12.81 23.91 -15.58
CA VAL A 80 -13.82 23.02 -16.20
C VAL A 80 -13.61 21.57 -15.75
N VAL A 81 -12.35 21.11 -15.73
CA VAL A 81 -11.99 19.73 -15.34
C VAL A 81 -12.29 19.46 -13.85
N LYS A 82 -12.19 20.48 -12.99
CA LYS A 82 -12.42 20.35 -11.53
C LYS A 82 -13.86 20.07 -11.10
N SER A 83 -14.84 20.09 -12.01
CA SER A 83 -16.26 19.93 -11.66
C SER A 83 -16.76 18.48 -11.63
N SER A 84 -15.99 17.50 -12.08
CA SER A 84 -16.48 16.13 -12.24
C SER A 84 -15.96 15.20 -11.16
N GLY A 85 -16.72 15.03 -10.07
CA GLY A 85 -16.43 14.02 -9.03
C GLY A 85 -16.25 12.61 -9.59
N ALA A 86 -16.91 12.29 -10.71
CA ALA A 86 -16.73 11.04 -11.44
C ALA A 86 -15.29 10.80 -11.91
N LEU A 87 -14.55 11.84 -12.32
CA LEU A 87 -13.15 11.70 -12.75
C LEU A 87 -12.23 11.33 -11.57
N VAL A 88 -12.51 11.88 -10.39
CA VAL A 88 -11.74 11.57 -9.17
C VAL A 88 -11.95 10.11 -8.76
N ILE A 89 -13.20 9.66 -8.75
CA ILE A 89 -13.53 8.27 -8.42
C ILE A 89 -12.89 7.32 -9.44
N PHE A 90 -12.97 7.64 -10.73
CA PHE A 90 -12.32 6.87 -11.78
C PHE A 90 -10.79 6.82 -11.61
N ALA A 91 -10.16 7.95 -11.30
CA ALA A 91 -8.72 8.00 -11.05
C ALA A 91 -8.31 7.15 -9.84
N ILE A 92 -9.05 7.21 -8.73
CA ILE A 92 -8.80 6.37 -7.56
C ILE A 92 -8.94 4.88 -7.93
N PHE A 93 -10.01 4.51 -8.62
CA PHE A 93 -10.22 3.13 -9.08
C PHE A 93 -9.05 2.64 -9.95
N LEU A 94 -8.58 3.46 -10.88
CA LEU A 94 -7.44 3.13 -11.74
C LEU A 94 -6.16 2.96 -10.92
N VAL A 95 -5.89 3.84 -9.96
CA VAL A 95 -4.74 3.73 -9.05
C VAL A 95 -4.74 2.39 -8.32
N TRP A 96 -5.88 1.98 -7.75
CA TRP A 96 -6.01 0.69 -7.08
C TRP A 96 -5.82 -0.49 -8.04
N ALA A 97 -6.44 -0.45 -9.22
CA ALA A 97 -6.31 -1.50 -10.22
C ALA A 97 -4.86 -1.69 -10.69
N VAL A 98 -4.15 -0.59 -10.97
CA VAL A 98 -2.74 -0.61 -11.38
C VAL A 98 -1.86 -1.09 -10.24
N ALA A 99 -2.07 -0.59 -9.01
CA ALA A 99 -1.29 -1.01 -7.86
C ALA A 99 -1.43 -2.51 -7.57
N ILE A 100 -2.66 -3.03 -7.62
CA ILE A 100 -2.92 -4.46 -7.47
C ILE A 100 -2.20 -5.24 -8.58
N GLY A 101 -2.41 -4.86 -9.84
CA GLY A 101 -1.83 -5.54 -10.99
C GLY A 101 -0.30 -5.65 -10.93
N LEU A 102 0.38 -4.57 -10.55
CA LEU A 102 1.85 -4.54 -10.43
C LEU A 102 2.38 -5.38 -9.26
N ASN A 103 1.60 -5.54 -8.20
CA ASN A 103 2.04 -6.22 -6.98
C ASN A 103 1.60 -7.69 -6.90
N ILE A 104 0.77 -8.19 -7.82
CA ILE A 104 0.42 -9.63 -7.94
C ILE A 104 1.66 -10.56 -7.85
N PRO A 105 2.80 -10.25 -8.50
CA PRO A 105 3.99 -11.11 -8.43
C PRO A 105 4.51 -11.30 -7.00
N LEU A 106 4.31 -10.34 -6.08
CA LEU A 106 4.77 -10.44 -4.69
C LEU A 106 4.15 -11.63 -3.95
N ILE A 107 2.92 -12.02 -4.30
CA ILE A 107 2.24 -13.18 -3.71
C ILE A 107 3.00 -14.49 -4.05
N PHE A 108 3.58 -14.55 -5.25
CA PHE A 108 4.30 -15.73 -5.74
C PHE A 108 5.78 -15.71 -5.34
N LEU A 109 6.38 -14.53 -5.28
CA LEU A 109 7.80 -14.35 -4.96
C LEU A 109 8.09 -14.41 -3.46
N SER A 110 7.16 -13.96 -2.61
CA SER A 110 7.33 -13.98 -1.15
C SER A 110 7.52 -15.40 -0.63
N LYS A 111 8.63 -15.62 0.08
CA LYS A 111 9.02 -16.93 0.62
C LYS A 111 9.04 -16.89 2.14
N TYR A 112 8.57 -17.99 2.71
CA TYR A 112 8.67 -18.26 4.13
C TYR A 112 9.82 -19.23 4.36
N ILE A 113 10.84 -18.80 5.09
CA ILE A 113 12.02 -19.62 5.39
C ILE A 113 12.04 -19.93 6.89
N SER A 114 12.29 -21.20 7.21
CA SER A 114 12.49 -21.72 8.56
C SER A 114 13.98 -22.02 8.78
N HIS A 115 14.68 -21.22 9.58
CA HIS A 115 16.11 -21.40 9.81
C HIS A 115 16.41 -22.32 11.01
N VAL A 116 16.78 -23.58 10.72
CA VAL A 116 17.15 -24.59 11.73
C VAL A 116 18.53 -24.29 12.31
N TRP A 117 18.60 -23.71 13.51
CA TRP A 117 19.85 -23.57 14.25
C TRP A 117 20.23 -24.92 14.87
N PRO A 118 21.42 -25.47 14.56
CA PRO A 118 21.90 -26.70 15.18
C PRO A 118 22.53 -26.33 16.53
N GLY A 119 21.80 -26.52 17.63
CA GLY A 119 22.34 -26.19 18.95
C GLY A 119 21.50 -26.74 20.09
N ASP A 120 20.33 -26.17 20.30
CA ASP A 120 19.51 -26.47 21.48
C ASP A 120 18.05 -26.51 21.05
N GLY A 121 17.27 -27.50 21.50
CA GLY A 121 15.92 -27.86 21.01
C GLY A 121 14.81 -26.82 21.20
N VAL A 122 15.02 -25.55 20.84
CA VAL A 122 14.06 -24.45 20.88
C VAL A 122 13.82 -23.95 19.44
N LEU A 123 12.55 -23.98 19.03
CA LEU A 123 12.09 -23.78 17.65
C LEU A 123 12.17 -22.30 17.16
N GLN A 124 13.11 -22.03 16.26
CA GLN A 124 13.00 -21.31 14.96
C GLN A 124 12.48 -19.85 14.90
N VAL A 125 13.38 -18.92 14.50
CA VAL A 125 13.04 -17.58 13.98
C VAL A 125 12.60 -17.72 12.52
N TRP A 126 11.39 -17.27 12.20
CA TRP A 126 10.86 -17.30 10.83
C TRP A 126 10.87 -15.91 10.24
N ALA A 127 11.63 -15.72 9.17
CA ALA A 127 11.66 -14.46 8.42
C ALA A 127 10.71 -14.58 7.22
N CYS A 128 9.80 -13.62 7.10
CA CYS A 128 9.08 -13.36 5.87
C CYS A 128 10.00 -12.53 4.98
N MET A 129 10.48 -13.08 3.87
CA MET A 129 11.41 -12.42 2.95
C MET A 129 10.81 -12.33 1.54
#